data_AF-A0A9E6Z8X8-F1
#
_entry.id   AF-A0A9E6Z8X8-F1
#
_cell.length_a   1.000
_cell.length_b   1.000
_cell.length_c   1.000
_cell.angle_alpha   90.00
_cell.angle_beta   90.00
_cell.angle_gamma   90.00
#
_symmetry.space_group_name_H-M   'P 1'
#
loop_
_entity.id
_entity.type
_entity.pdbx_description
1 polymer ?
#
loop_
_entity_poly.entity_id
_entity_poly.type
_entity_poly.pdbx_seq_one_letter_code
_entity_poly.pdbx_strand_id
1 'polypeptide(L)'
;MDRVAPLYSLTAGISQTQYRKIVHHALEGVPALPEWLPEEVMQSYGWASWKDAPHQVHKPKHIEDISPTGKGCARLAFDELFAHQVSLHKLRLGVKKKS
;
A
#
# COMPACT_ATOMS: atom_id res chain seq x y z
N MET A 1 25.15 9.72 -4.15
CA MET A 1 24.34 8.70 -3.44
C MET A 1 23.28 8.22 -4.39
N ASP A 2 23.42 6.99 -4.86
CA ASP A 2 22.53 6.40 -5.86
C ASP A 2 21.13 6.21 -5.25
N ARG A 3 20.14 6.89 -5.83
CA ARG A 3 18.75 6.81 -5.36
C ARG A 3 18.11 5.61 -6.03
N VAL A 4 17.65 4.63 -5.24
CA VAL A 4 16.87 3.51 -5.77
C VAL A 4 15.54 4.06 -6.29
N ALA A 5 15.21 3.73 -7.54
CA ALA A 5 13.99 4.18 -8.18
C ALA A 5 13.15 2.99 -8.64
N PRO A 6 11.83 3.01 -8.40
CA PRO A 6 10.96 1.95 -8.90
C PRO A 6 10.97 1.92 -10.44
N LEU A 7 10.88 0.70 -10.97
CA LEU A 7 10.71 0.42 -12.39
C LEU A 7 9.24 0.06 -12.62
N TYR A 8 8.50 0.93 -13.31
CA TYR A 8 7.10 0.67 -13.64
C TYR A 8 6.98 -0.03 -14.98
N SER A 9 6.01 -0.95 -15.10
CA SER A 9 5.60 -1.50 -16.39
C SER A 9 4.99 -0.39 -17.23
N LEU A 10 5.61 -0.08 -18.37
CA LEU A 10 5.18 1.04 -19.21
C LEU A 10 4.19 0.59 -20.27
N THR A 11 3.22 1.46 -20.55
CA THR A 11 2.38 1.39 -21.75
C THR A 11 3.05 2.18 -22.88
N ALA A 12 2.80 1.79 -24.14
CA ALA A 12 3.35 2.49 -25.30
C ALA A 12 3.04 4.00 -25.25
N GLY A 13 4.05 4.83 -25.49
CA GLY A 13 3.94 6.29 -25.46
C GLY A 13 4.15 6.95 -24.09
N ILE A 14 4.40 6.19 -23.02
CA ILE A 14 4.71 6.73 -21.69
C ILE A 14 6.14 6.35 -21.28
N SER A 15 6.95 7.35 -20.96
CA SER A 15 8.30 7.16 -20.41
C SER A 15 8.26 6.92 -18.90
N GLN A 16 9.30 6.28 -18.33
CA GLN A 16 9.46 6.15 -16.88
C GLN A 16 9.41 7.49 -16.15
N THR A 17 9.97 8.54 -16.75
CA THR A 17 9.99 9.89 -16.16
C THR A 17 8.58 10.48 -16.05
N GLN A 18 7.76 10.32 -17.09
CA GLN A 18 6.36 10.74 -17.05
C GLN A 18 5.58 9.92 -16.02
N TYR A 19 5.75 8.59 -16.01
CA TYR A 19 5.04 7.73 -15.06
C TYR A 19 5.38 8.07 -13.60
N ARG A 20 6.66 8.33 -13.29
CA ARG A 20 7.09 8.78 -11.96
C ARG A 20 6.44 10.11 -11.55
N LYS A 21 6.29 11.06 -12.47
CA LYS A 21 5.58 12.32 -12.20
C LYS A 21 4.10 12.09 -11.88
N ILE A 22 3.44 11.19 -12.63
CA ILE A 22 2.05 10.81 -12.39
C ILE A 22 1.91 10.19 -10.98
N VAL A 23 2.76 9.22 -10.64
CA VAL A 23 2.75 8.59 -9.32
C VAL A 23 3.02 9.62 -8.22
N HIS A 24 3.97 10.55 -8.44
CA HIS A 24 4.23 11.63 -7.49
C HIS A 24 2.98 12.47 -7.21
N HIS A 25 2.29 12.93 -8.24
CA HIS A 25 1.06 13.70 -8.08
C HIS A 25 -0.08 12.89 -7.48
N ALA A 26 -0.19 11.61 -7.82
CA ALA A 26 -1.19 10.73 -7.20
C ALA A 26 -0.95 10.58 -5.69
N LEU A 27 0.32 10.49 -5.26
CA LEU A 27 0.69 10.42 -3.86
C LEU A 27 0.35 11.70 -3.07
N GLU A 28 0.47 12.87 -3.69
CA GLU A 28 0.05 14.14 -3.08
C GLU A 28 -1.46 14.18 -2.78
N GLY A 29 -2.25 13.45 -3.58
CA GLY A 29 -3.70 13.32 -3.40
C GLY A 29 -4.14 12.27 -2.38
N VAL A 30 -3.22 11.52 -1.76
CA VAL A 30 -3.59 10.46 -0.80
C VAL A 30 -4.18 11.09 0.47
N PRO A 31 -5.45 10.79 0.81
CA PRO A 31 -6.11 11.40 1.96
C PRO A 31 -5.50 10.93 3.27
N ALA A 32 -5.53 11.80 4.28
CA ALA A 32 -5.23 11.41 5.66
C ALA A 32 -6.47 10.73 6.25
N LEU A 33 -6.49 9.40 6.22
CA LEU A 33 -7.52 8.59 6.86
C LEU A 33 -7.12 8.23 8.29
N PRO A 34 -8.08 8.02 9.20
CA PRO A 34 -7.77 7.42 10.49
C PRO A 34 -7.17 6.04 10.27
N GLU A 35 -6.20 5.70 11.11
CA GLU A 35 -5.59 4.38 11.08
C GLU A 35 -6.60 3.33 11.56
N TRP A 36 -6.68 2.22 10.83
CA TRP A 36 -7.66 1.15 11.08
C TRP A 36 -7.01 -0.11 11.67
N LEU A 37 -5.68 -0.20 11.64
CA LEU A 37 -4.99 -1.23 12.39
C LEU A 37 -4.78 -0.79 13.85
N PRO A 38 -4.88 -1.72 14.81
CA PRO A 38 -4.46 -1.46 16.18
C PRO A 38 -2.98 -1.06 16.24
N GLU A 39 -2.66 -0.16 17.15
CA GLU A 39 -1.30 0.35 17.36
C GLU A 39 -0.32 -0.81 17.67
N GLU A 40 -0.75 -1.81 18.44
CA GLU A 40 0.07 -2.96 18.80
C GLU A 40 0.49 -3.77 17.56
N VAL A 41 -0.41 -3.90 16.58
CA VAL A 41 -0.12 -4.57 15.30
C VAL A 41 0.90 -3.76 14.53
N MET A 42 0.71 -2.45 14.39
CA MET A 42 1.65 -1.59 13.68
C MET A 42 3.05 -1.62 14.30
N GLN A 43 3.13 -1.57 15.62
CA GLN A 43 4.39 -1.63 16.36
C GLN A 43 5.09 -2.98 16.18
N SER A 44 4.36 -4.10 16.29
CA SER A 44 4.94 -5.44 16.15
C SER A 44 5.60 -5.69 14.78
N TYR A 45 5.03 -5.16 13.70
CA TYR A 45 5.58 -5.27 12.34
C TYR A 45 6.46 -4.08 11.94
N GLY A 46 6.55 -3.06 12.79
CA GLY A 46 7.27 -1.81 12.52
C GLY A 46 6.75 -1.10 11.27
N TRP A 47 5.44 -1.15 11.06
CA TRP A 47 4.77 -0.53 9.92
C TRP A 47 4.51 0.96 10.17
N ALA A 48 4.53 1.73 9.08
CA ALA A 48 4.13 3.12 9.12
C ALA A 48 2.60 3.27 8.99
N SER A 49 2.13 4.50 9.16
CA SER A 49 0.72 4.85 8.94
C SER A 49 0.26 4.44 7.55
N TRP A 50 -1.04 4.22 7.40
CA TRP A 50 -1.65 4.03 6.08
C TRP A 50 -1.19 5.09 5.06
N LYS A 51 -1.13 6.38 5.43
CA LYS A 51 -0.75 7.46 4.52
C LYS A 51 0.70 7.33 4.04
N ASP A 52 1.59 6.86 4.91
CA ASP A 52 3.02 6.75 4.62
C ASP A 52 3.38 5.46 3.88
N ALA A 53 2.59 4.39 4.01
CA ALA A 53 2.88 3.11 3.37
C ALA A 53 2.96 3.19 1.82
N PRO A 54 2.02 3.84 1.10
CA PRO A 54 2.14 4.08 -0.35
C PRO A 54 3.39 4.89 -0.71
N HIS A 55 3.76 5.85 0.14
CA HIS A 55 4.96 6.65 -0.07
C HIS A 55 6.23 5.81 0.04
N GLN A 56 6.30 4.87 0.98
CA GLN A 56 7.45 3.97 1.14
C GLN A 56 7.65 3.09 -0.09
N VAL A 57 6.56 2.53 -0.64
CA VAL A 57 6.61 1.66 -1.84
C VAL A 57 7.13 2.41 -3.07
N HIS A 58 6.73 3.68 -3.22
CA HIS A 58 7.08 4.48 -4.40
C HIS A 58 8.32 5.38 -4.22
N LYS A 59 8.86 5.48 -2.99
CA LYS A 59 10.11 6.19 -2.67
C LYS A 59 11.04 5.27 -1.85
N PRO A 60 11.44 4.11 -2.39
CA PRO A 60 12.34 3.18 -1.70
C PRO A 60 13.71 3.84 -1.46
N LYS A 61 14.35 3.49 -0.34
CA LYS A 61 15.71 3.91 -0.03
C LYS A 61 16.71 2.82 -0.38
N HIS A 62 16.30 1.57 -0.21
CA HIS A 62 17.09 0.38 -0.47
C HIS A 62 16.34 -0.58 -1.40
N ILE A 63 17.05 -1.54 -2.00
CA ILE A 63 16.45 -2.52 -2.93
C ILE A 63 15.49 -3.46 -2.19
N GLU A 64 15.74 -3.72 -0.91
CA GLU A 64 14.93 -4.59 -0.06
C GLU A 64 13.54 -3.98 0.20
N ASP A 65 13.41 -2.65 0.12
CA ASP A 65 12.15 -1.93 0.37
C ASP A 65 11.07 -2.26 -0.68
N ILE A 66 11.46 -2.61 -1.91
CA ILE A 66 10.54 -2.98 -2.99
C ILE A 66 10.20 -4.48 -3.02
N SER A 67 10.83 -5.28 -2.15
CA SER A 67 10.51 -6.70 -2.05
C SER A 67 9.09 -6.91 -1.48
N PRO A 68 8.46 -8.08 -1.71
CA PRO A 68 7.16 -8.39 -1.12
C PRO A 68 7.14 -8.33 0.41
N THR A 69 8.30 -8.52 1.05
CA THR A 69 8.49 -8.43 2.51
C THR A 69 8.95 -7.06 2.97
N GLY A 70 9.22 -6.12 2.05
CA GLY A 70 9.50 -4.73 2.36
C GLY A 70 8.32 -4.12 3.13
N LYS A 71 8.60 -3.30 4.14
CA LYS A 71 7.60 -2.85 5.12
C LYS A 71 6.38 -2.19 4.47
N GLY A 72 6.58 -1.31 3.49
CA GLY A 72 5.50 -0.66 2.74
C GLY A 72 4.67 -1.67 1.93
N CYS A 73 5.33 -2.57 1.19
CA CYS A 73 4.66 -3.61 0.39
C CYS A 73 3.85 -4.56 1.28
N ALA A 74 4.45 -5.05 2.36
CA ALA A 74 3.82 -5.97 3.30
C ALA A 74 2.61 -5.34 4.00
N ARG A 75 2.71 -4.06 4.41
CA ARG A 75 1.61 -3.30 5.00
C ARG A 75 0.42 -3.19 4.05
N LEU A 76 0.65 -2.85 2.78
CA LEU A 76 -0.41 -2.72 1.77
C LEU A 76 -1.02 -4.08 1.39
N ALA A 77 -0.21 -5.13 1.29
CA ALA A 77 -0.72 -6.48 1.06
C ALA A 77 -1.61 -6.96 2.22
N PHE A 78 -1.24 -6.62 3.46
CA PHE A 78 -2.07 -6.88 4.63
C PHE A 78 -3.40 -6.12 4.56
N ASP A 79 -3.39 -4.85 4.16
CA ASP A 79 -4.61 -4.06 3.96
C ASP A 79 -5.57 -4.68 2.97
N GLU A 80 -5.06 -5.11 1.82
CA GLU A 80 -5.85 -5.75 0.78
C GLU A 80 -6.49 -7.05 1.32
N LEU A 81 -5.70 -7.88 1.99
CA LEU A 81 -6.20 -9.12 2.58
C LEU A 81 -7.23 -8.84 3.67
N PHE A 82 -6.98 -7.88 4.56
CA PHE A 82 -7.88 -7.51 5.64
C PHE A 82 -9.21 -6.98 5.10
N ALA A 83 -9.19 -6.05 4.14
CA ALA A 83 -10.39 -5.53 3.49
C ALA A 83 -11.20 -6.64 2.81
N HIS A 84 -10.51 -7.59 2.16
CA HIS A 84 -11.14 -8.76 1.57
C HIS A 84 -11.81 -9.66 2.64
N GLN A 85 -11.14 -9.95 3.75
CA GLN A 85 -11.72 -10.75 4.84
C GLN A 85 -12.92 -10.07 5.50
N VAL A 86 -12.85 -8.75 5.74
CA VAL A 86 -13.97 -7.97 6.24
C VAL A 86 -15.17 -8.06 5.29
N SER A 87 -14.94 -7.95 3.99
CA SER A 87 -15.98 -8.06 2.97
C SER A 87 -16.65 -9.44 2.98
N LEU A 88 -15.85 -10.52 3.00
CA LEU A 88 -16.36 -11.89 3.12
C LEU A 88 -17.15 -12.12 4.40
N HIS A 89 -16.68 -11.58 5.53
CA HIS A 89 -17.37 -11.69 6.81
C HIS A 89 -18.74 -11.00 6.76
N LYS A 90 -18.82 -9.80 6.18
CA LYS A 90 -20.09 -9.07 6.01
C LYS A 90 -21.09 -9.85 5.14
N LEU A 91 -20.63 -10.47 4.05
CA LEU A 91 -21.49 -11.31 3.20
C LEU A 91 -22.06 -12.51 3.99
N ARG A 92 -21.22 -13.21 4.77
CA ARG A 92 -21.65 -14.36 5.58
C ARG A 92 -22.70 -13.97 6.63
N LEU A 93 -22.54 -12.81 7.28
CA LEU A 93 -23.53 -12.30 8.23
C LEU A 93 -24.86 -11.93 7.54
N GLY A 94 -24.81 -11.37 6.33
CA GLY A 94 -26.00 -11.06 5.54
C GLY A 94 -26.80 -12.31 5.15
N VAL A 95 -26.12 -13.42 4.84
CA VAL A 95 -26.76 -14.71 4.52
C VAL A 95 -27.48 -15.30 5.75
N LYS A 96 -26.90 -15.20 6.95
CA LYS A 96 -27.53 -15.71 8.19
C LYS A 96 -28.82 -14.98 8.59
N LYS A 97 -29.05 -13.76 8.08
CA LYS A 97 -30.24 -12.95 8.42
C LYS A 97 -31.47 -13.26 7.55
N LYS A 98 -31.32 -14.09 6.51
CA LYS A 98 -32.39 -14.44 5.55
C LYS A 98 -32.87 -15.89 5.67
N SER A 99 -32.48 -16.62 6.72
CA SER A 99 -32.91 -18.00 6.97
C SER A 99 -33.66 -18.12 8.29
#